data_AF-A0A6M3J120-F1
#
_entry.id   AF-A0A6M3J120-F1
#
_cell.length_a   1.000
_cell.length_b   1.000
_cell.length_c   1.000
_cell.angle_alpha   90.00
_cell.angle_beta   90.00
_cell.angle_gamma   90.00
#
_symmetry.space_group_name_H-M   'P 1'
#
loop_
_entity.id
_entity.type
_entity.pdbx_description
1 polymer ?
#
loop_
_entity_poly.entity_id
_entity_poly.type
_entity_poly.pdbx_seq_one_letter_code
_entity_poly.pdbx_strand_id
1 'polypeptide(L)' 'MTIYDEIKMDIDEMLKIQKWQSDYENSVISHNFEPSEDQKQEYAKHGRRLAELRRKYGF' A
#
# COMPACT_ATOMS: atom_id res chain seq x y z
N MET A 1 3.97 24.76 -0.28
CA MET A 1 3.16 23.54 -0.09
C MET A 1 2.29 23.77 1.13
N THR A 2 0.98 23.64 1.02
CA THR A 2 0.08 23.81 2.15
C THR A 2 -0.10 22.48 2.89
N ILE A 3 -0.54 22.51 4.16
CA ILE A 3 -0.88 21.31 4.92
C ILE A 3 -1.94 20.46 4.17
N TYR A 4 -2.84 21.11 3.44
CA TYR A 4 -3.83 20.42 2.62
C TYR A 4 -3.21 19.61 1.48
N ASP A 5 -2.18 20.16 0.82
CA ASP A 5 -1.49 19.45 -0.27
C ASP A 5 -0.77 18.21 0.25
N GLU A 6 -0.15 18.30 1.44
CA GLU A 6 0.52 17.17 2.09
C GLU A 6 -0.47 16.05 2.45
N ILE A 7 -1.61 16.40 3.04
CA ILE A 7 -2.66 15.45 3.38
C ILE A 7 -3.19 14.76 2.13
N LYS A 8 -3.43 15.52 1.06
CA LYS A 8 -3.89 14.97 -0.21
C LYS A 8 -2.90 13.98 -0.80
N MET A 9 -1.60 14.33 -0.82
CA MET A 9 -0.55 13.44 -1.32
C MET A 9 -0.47 12.14 -0.51
N ASP A 10 -0.58 12.23 0.81
CA ASP A 10 -0.56 11.06 1.68
C ASP A 10 -1.79 10.16 1.47
N ILE A 11 -2.99 10.74 1.32
CA ILE A 11 -4.21 9.99 1.01
C ILE A 11 -4.09 9.30 -0.35
N ASP A 12 -3.61 10.01 -1.38
CA ASP A 12 -3.38 9.45 -2.71
C ASP A 12 -2.37 8.28 -2.65
N GLU A 13 -1.35 8.37 -1.81
CA GLU A 13 -0.40 7.28 -1.57
C GLU A 13 -1.07 6.08 -0.88
N MET A 14 -1.88 6.31 0.16
CA MET A 14 -2.63 5.24 0.83
C MET A 14 -3.51 4.47 -0.15
N LEU A 15 -4.25 5.19 -1.01
CA LEU A 15 -5.13 4.58 -2.01
C LEU A 15 -4.35 3.75 -3.05
N LYS A 16 -3.19 4.24 -3.49
CA LYS A 16 -2.31 3.49 -4.41
C LYS A 16 -1.80 2.21 -3.78
N ILE A 17 -1.35 2.27 -2.52
CA ILE A 17 -0.89 1.10 -1.77
C ILE A 17 -2.02 0.07 -1.64
N GLN A 18 -3.21 0.51 -1.23
CA GLN A 18 -4.36 -0.39 -1.07
C GLN A 18 -4.76 -1.07 -2.38
N LYS A 19 -4.79 -0.31 -3.49
CA LYS A 19 -5.07 -0.89 -4.81
C LYS A 19 -4.02 -1.92 -5.20
N TRP A 20 -2.74 -1.60 -5.04
CA TRP A 20 -1.64 -2.53 -5.38
C TRP A 20 -1.71 -3.81 -4.55
N GLN A 21 -1.98 -3.72 -3.23
CA GLN A 21 -2.13 -4.88 -2.37
C GLN A 21 -3.32 -5.75 -2.80
N SER A 22 -4.45 -5.14 -3.15
CA SER A 22 -5.61 -5.88 -3.67
C SER A 22 -5.29 -6.57 -4.99
N ASP A 23 -4.60 -5.91 -5.93
CA ASP A 23 -4.20 -6.49 -7.21
C ASP A 23 -3.21 -7.67 -7.01
N TYR A 24 -2.29 -7.54 -6.04
CA TYR A 24 -1.35 -8.60 -5.64
C TYR A 24 -2.09 -9.80 -5.04
N GLU A 25 -2.96 -9.57 -4.05
CA GLU A 25 -3.77 -10.63 -3.41
C GLU A 25 -4.66 -11.35 -4.42
N ASN A 26 -5.32 -10.60 -5.31
CA ASN A 26 -6.13 -11.16 -6.40
C ASN A 26 -5.27 -12.02 -7.35
N SER A 27 -4.05 -11.60 -7.65
CA SER A 27 -3.15 -12.38 -8.52
C SER A 27 -2.74 -13.70 -7.85
N VAL A 28 -2.38 -13.66 -6.57
CA VAL A 28 -2.02 -14.85 -5.78
C VAL A 28 -3.20 -15.82 -5.69
N ILE A 29 -4.38 -15.33 -5.33
CA ILE A 29 -5.58 -16.16 -5.13
C ILE A 29 -6.15 -16.69 -6.45
N SER A 30 -6.30 -15.82 -7.46
CA SER A 30 -6.99 -16.16 -8.70
C SER A 30 -6.16 -17.01 -9.66
N HIS A 31 -4.83 -16.86 -9.65
CA HIS A 31 -3.96 -17.54 -10.60
C HIS A 31 -3.13 -18.66 -9.97
N ASN A 32 -3.35 -18.99 -8.68
CA ASN A 32 -2.43 -19.84 -7.90
C ASN A 32 -0.97 -19.39 -8.10
N PHE A 33 -0.78 -18.08 -8.17
CA PHE A 33 0.50 -17.47 -8.46
C PHE A 33 1.34 -17.50 -7.19
N GLU A 34 2.50 -18.16 -7.24
CA GLU A 34 3.47 -18.08 -6.15
C GLU A 34 4.32 -16.81 -6.33
N PRO A 35 4.16 -15.81 -5.45
CA PRO A 35 4.86 -14.55 -5.61
C PRO A 35 6.35 -14.71 -5.34
N SER A 36 7.16 -13.96 -6.10
CA SER A 36 8.60 -13.91 -5.89
C SER A 36 8.94 -13.29 -4.53
N GLU A 37 10.15 -13.56 -4.03
CA GLU A 37 10.63 -12.94 -2.80
C GLU A 37 10.65 -11.41 -2.89
N ASP A 38 10.94 -10.85 -4.07
CA ASP A 38 10.89 -9.40 -4.30
C ASP A 38 9.47 -8.86 -4.13
N GLN A 39 8.46 -9.54 -4.66
CA GLN A 39 7.06 -9.11 -4.51
C GLN A 39 6.57 -9.25 -3.07
N LYS A 40 7.01 -10.27 -2.33
CA LYS A 40 6.73 -10.41 -0.89
C LYS A 40 7.37 -9.27 -0.10
N GLN A 41 8.61 -8.90 -0.43
CA GLN A 41 9.30 -7.78 0.19
C GLN A 41 8.60 -6.44 -0.12
N GLU A 42 8.16 -6.24 -1.36
CA GLU A 42 7.42 -5.07 -1.79
C GLU A 42 6.06 -4.97 -1.07
N TYR A 43 5.33 -6.09 -0.94
CA TYR A 43 4.10 -6.18 -0.16
C TYR A 43 4.31 -5.78 1.31
N ALA A 44 5.38 -6.30 1.93
CA ALA A 44 5.73 -5.93 3.31
C ALA A 44 6.12 -4.45 3.44
N LYS A 45 6.84 -3.89 2.45
CA LYS A 45 7.22 -2.48 2.42
C LYS A 45 5.99 -1.58 2.33
N HIS A 46 5.06 -1.90 1.44
CA HIS A 46 3.79 -1.19 1.29
C HIS A 46 2.94 -1.27 2.57
N GLY A 47 2.89 -2.45 3.22
CA GLY A 47 2.22 -2.60 4.51
C GLY A 47 2.79 -1.69 5.60
N ARG A 48 4.13 -1.61 5.71
CA ARG A 48 4.79 -0.70 6.66
C ARG A 48 4.45 0.76 6.39
N ARG A 49 4.51 1.18 5.12
CA ARG A 49 4.19 2.57 4.71
C ARG A 49 2.74 2.92 5.01
N LEU A 50 1.80 2.02 4.73
CA LEU A 50 0.39 2.22 5.07
C LEU A 50 0.18 2.36 6.59
N ALA A 51 0.90 1.58 7.40
CA ALA A 51 0.84 1.67 8.86
C ALA A 51 1.43 2.98 9.41
N GLU A 52 2.45 3.55 8.76
CA GLU A 52 2.97 4.89 9.09
C GLU A 52 1.94 5.98 8.79
N LEU A 53 1.33 5.94 7.60
CA LEU A 53 0.31 6.90 7.19
C LEU A 53 -0.94 6.82 8.10
N ARG A 54 -1.40 5.60 8.43
CA ARG A 54 -2.50 5.42 9.39
C ARG A 54 -2.18 6.01 10.76
N ARG A 55 -0.99 5.74 11.29
CA ARG A 55 -0.54 6.32 12.57
C ARG A 55 -0.44 7.85 12.53
N LYS A 56 0.01 8.42 11.42
CA LYS A 56 0.09 9.88 11.24
C LYS A 56 -1.27 10.56 11.36
N TYR A 57 -2.34 9.90 10.88
CA TYR A 57 -3.69 10.46 10.83
C TYR A 57 -4.67 9.92 11.89
N GLY A 58 -4.25 8.95 12.71
CA GLY A 58 -5.07 8.39 13.79
C GLY A 58 -6.18 7.45 13.30
N PHE A 59 -5.97 6.76 12.19
CA PHE A 59 -6.85 5.69 11.68
C PHE A 59 -6.58 4.33 12.33
#